data_AF-A0A7Y6ULU8-F1
#
_entry.id   AF-A0A7Y6ULU8-F1
#
_cell.length_a   1.000
_cell.length_b   1.000
_cell.length_c   1.000
_cell.angle_alpha   90.00
_cell.angle_beta   90.00
_cell.angle_gamma   90.00
#
_symmetry.space_group_name_H-M   'P 1'
#
loop_
_entity.id
_entity.type
_entity.pdbx_description
1 polymer ?
#
loop_
_entity_poly.entity_id
_entity_poly.type
_entity_poly.pdbx_seq_one_letter_code
_entity_poly.pdbx_strand_id
1 'polypeptide(L)'
;MRFAPLATAGLLLLAPAASAQDSANSEASAGMRGGSMAELVANGYEIKAAVANGTRYIVFLQKDQSAYACEFVSVTKSRCGSIN
;
A
#
# COMPACT_ATOMS: atom_id res chain seq x y z
N MET A 1 -58.90 22.59 32.67
CA MET A 1 -59.01 21.40 31.80
C MET A 1 -58.15 21.69 30.57
N ARG A 2 -56.85 21.38 30.57
CA ARG A 2 -56.20 20.09 30.22
C ARG A 2 -56.49 19.63 28.78
N PHE A 3 -55.61 20.01 27.86
CA PHE A 3 -55.15 19.24 26.68
C PHE A 3 -53.64 19.55 26.56
N ALA A 4 -52.76 18.83 27.25
CA ALA A 4 -52.10 17.58 26.86
C ALA A 4 -51.14 17.72 25.66
N PRO A 5 -49.97 17.06 25.70
CA PRO A 5 -48.69 17.54 25.21
C PRO A 5 -48.37 17.06 23.79
N LEU A 6 -47.70 17.90 23.00
CA LEU A 6 -47.08 17.47 21.73
C LEU A 6 -45.77 16.72 22.07
N ALA A 7 -45.88 15.41 22.02
CA ALA A 7 -44.79 14.46 22.17
C ALA A 7 -44.00 14.28 20.86
N THR A 8 -42.67 14.25 21.01
CA THR A 8 -41.70 13.37 20.33
C THR A 8 -41.62 13.34 18.80
N ALA A 9 -40.50 13.85 18.26
CA ALA A 9 -39.68 13.26 17.19
C ALA A 9 -38.58 14.26 16.80
N GLY A 10 -37.30 13.96 16.65
CA GLY A 10 -36.53 12.74 16.78
C GLY A 10 -35.06 13.17 16.84
N LEU A 11 -34.31 12.54 17.74
CA LEU A 11 -32.88 12.75 17.93
C LEU A 11 -32.15 12.32 16.65
N LEU A 12 -31.72 13.27 15.83
CA LEU A 12 -30.89 12.99 14.65
C LEU A 12 -29.50 12.58 15.14
N LEU A 13 -29.33 11.27 15.14
CA LEU A 13 -28.11 10.48 15.29
C LEU A 13 -26.88 11.22 14.76
N LEU A 14 -25.91 11.47 15.66
CA LEU A 14 -24.52 11.64 15.26
C LEU A 14 -24.05 10.33 14.63
N ALA A 15 -24.08 10.25 13.30
CA ALA A 15 -23.37 9.20 12.58
C ALA A 15 -21.87 9.57 12.58
N PRO A 16 -20.98 8.80 13.24
CA PRO A 16 -19.58 8.88 12.87
C PRO A 16 -19.49 8.41 11.42
N ALA A 17 -19.02 9.28 10.53
CA ALA A 17 -18.55 8.85 9.23
C ALA A 17 -17.39 7.87 9.50
N ALA A 18 -17.67 6.58 9.41
CA ALA A 18 -16.65 5.56 9.37
C ALA A 18 -15.85 5.80 8.09
N SER A 19 -14.70 6.46 8.22
CA SER A 19 -13.66 6.41 7.22
C SER A 19 -13.25 4.93 7.11
N ALA A 20 -13.66 4.28 6.02
CA ALA A 20 -12.98 3.11 5.51
C ALA A 20 -11.55 3.56 5.17
N GLN A 21 -10.68 3.58 6.17
CA GLN A 21 -9.26 3.51 5.94
C GLN A 21 -9.06 2.11 5.37
N ASP A 22 -8.95 2.03 4.04
CA ASP A 22 -8.15 1.00 3.42
C ASP A 22 -6.78 1.10 4.08
N SER A 23 -6.63 0.34 5.17
CA SER A 23 -5.36 -0.09 5.71
C SER A 23 -4.76 -1.04 4.68
N ALA A 24 -4.44 -0.50 3.49
CA ALA A 24 -3.27 -0.91 2.78
C ALA A 24 -2.16 -0.64 3.78
N ASN A 25 -1.77 -1.71 4.47
CA ASN A 25 -0.61 -1.82 5.33
C ASN A 25 0.58 -1.16 4.61
N SER A 26 0.68 0.15 4.79
CA SER A 26 1.67 1.02 4.18
C SER A 26 2.84 1.18 5.15
N GLU A 27 3.02 0.21 6.03
CA GLU A 27 4.28 -0.05 6.73
C GLU A 27 5.39 -0.50 5.76
N ALA A 28 5.12 -0.58 4.44
CA ALA A 28 6.15 -0.64 3.39
C ALA A 28 6.57 0.75 2.85
N SER A 29 6.11 1.86 3.45
CA SER A 29 6.48 3.23 3.01
C SER A 29 7.68 3.81 3.77
N ALA A 30 8.17 3.10 4.80
CA ALA A 30 9.39 3.47 5.51
C ALA A 30 10.62 2.93 4.76
N GLY A 31 11.02 3.59 3.67
CA GLY A 31 12.33 3.35 3.04
C GLY A 31 12.32 2.85 1.60
N MET A 32 11.37 3.27 0.76
CA MET A 32 11.44 3.05 -0.69
C MET A 32 12.45 4.02 -1.34
N ARG A 33 13.75 3.84 -1.04
CA ARG A 33 14.89 4.56 -1.64
C ARG A 33 15.54 3.77 -2.79
N GLY A 34 14.91 2.71 -3.28
CA GLY A 34 15.32 2.03 -4.50
C GLY A 34 14.63 2.68 -5.69
N GLY A 35 15.39 3.11 -6.69
CA GLY A 35 14.86 3.65 -7.94
C GLY A 35 13.97 2.66 -8.69
N SER A 36 13.74 2.89 -9.99
CA SER A 36 12.99 1.91 -10.78
C SER A 36 13.75 0.58 -10.89
N MET A 37 13.03 -0.53 -11.12
CA MET A 37 13.63 -1.84 -11.38
C MET A 37 14.60 -1.77 -12.56
N ALA A 38 14.26 -1.02 -13.61
CA ALA A 38 15.13 -0.79 -14.76
C ALA A 38 16.43 -0.08 -14.37
N GLU A 39 16.35 0.89 -13.47
CA GLU A 39 17.51 1.61 -12.95
C GLU A 39 18.41 0.70 -12.10
N LEU A 40 17.84 -0.16 -11.25
CA LEU A 40 18.61 -1.14 -10.50
C LEU A 40 19.31 -2.13 -11.44
N VAL A 41 18.63 -2.65 -12.45
CA VAL A 41 19.25 -3.54 -13.45
C VAL A 41 20.38 -2.82 -14.21
N ALA A 42 20.17 -1.56 -14.61
CA ALA A 42 21.21 -0.74 -15.25
C ALA A 42 22.43 -0.50 -14.34
N ASN A 43 22.22 -0.42 -13.02
CA ASN A 43 23.28 -0.32 -12.01
C ASN A 43 23.95 -1.67 -11.68
N GLY A 44 23.60 -2.74 -12.39
CA GLY A 44 24.20 -4.06 -12.26
C GLY A 44 23.58 -4.95 -11.18
N TYR A 45 22.34 -4.66 -10.75
CA TYR A 45 21.59 -5.59 -9.92
C TYR A 45 21.00 -6.71 -10.79
N GLU A 46 21.17 -7.95 -10.34
CA GLU A 46 20.67 -9.12 -11.05
C GLU A 46 19.34 -9.57 -10.47
N ILE A 47 18.42 -9.97 -11.34
CA ILE A 47 17.17 -10.61 -10.92
C ILE A 47 17.49 -12.02 -10.44
N LYS A 48 17.32 -12.26 -9.14
CA LYS A 48 17.55 -13.58 -8.53
C LYS A 48 16.28 -14.43 -8.51
N ALA A 49 15.13 -13.80 -8.35
CA ALA A 49 13.85 -14.49 -8.33
C ALA A 49 12.70 -13.57 -8.72
N ALA A 50 11.60 -14.14 -9.23
CA ALA A 50 10.32 -13.47 -9.40
C ALA A 50 9.23 -14.38 -8.87
N VAL A 51 8.40 -13.86 -7.96
CA VAL A 51 7.37 -14.62 -7.26
C VAL A 51 6.02 -13.94 -7.45
N ALA A 52 5.01 -14.71 -7.83
CA ALA A 52 3.63 -14.22 -7.84
C ALA A 52 3.12 -14.11 -6.39
N ASN A 53 2.58 -12.94 -6.05
CA ASN A 53 1.95 -12.66 -4.77
C ASN A 53 0.54 -12.11 -5.02
N GLY A 54 -0.44 -13.00 -5.03
CA GLY A 54 -1.82 -12.67 -5.42
C GLY A 54 -1.88 -12.18 -6.86
N THR A 55 -2.27 -10.92 -7.06
CA THR A 55 -2.34 -10.27 -8.37
C THR A 55 -1.06 -9.53 -8.77
N ARG A 56 -0.04 -9.54 -7.91
CA ARG A 56 1.22 -8.81 -8.10
C ARG A 56 2.37 -9.76 -8.36
N TYR A 57 3.43 -9.24 -8.95
CA TYR A 57 4.71 -9.93 -9.06
C TYR A 57 5.73 -9.18 -8.22
N ILE A 58 6.41 -9.91 -7.35
CA ILE A 58 7.53 -9.41 -6.57
C ILE A 58 8.81 -9.97 -7.18
N VAL A 59 9.69 -9.08 -7.64
CA VAL A 59 10.97 -9.41 -8.24
C VAL A 59 12.07 -9.07 -7.24
N PHE A 60 12.89 -10.05 -6.93
CA PHE A 60 14.03 -9.91 -6.03
C PHE A 60 15.28 -9.68 -6.85
N LEU A 61 15.94 -8.56 -6.59
CA LEU A 61 17.20 -8.19 -7.21
C LEU A 61 18.31 -8.19 -6.17
N GLN A 62 19.51 -8.59 -6.57
CA GLN A 62 20.68 -8.59 -5.70
C GLN A 62 21.93 -8.15 -6.46
N LYS A 63 22.78 -7.39 -5.76
CA LYS A 63 24.13 -7.04 -6.16
C LYS A 63 25.02 -7.12 -4.93
N ASP A 64 26.03 -7.99 -4.95
CA ASP A 64 26.91 -8.24 -3.81
C ASP A 64 26.10 -8.59 -2.54
N GLN A 65 26.20 -7.74 -1.51
CA GLN A 65 25.46 -7.87 -0.25
C GLN A 65 24.14 -7.08 -0.25
N SER A 66 23.84 -6.27 -1.27
CA SER A 66 22.62 -5.45 -1.35
C SER A 66 21.50 -6.16 -2.08
N ALA A 67 20.31 -6.18 -1.47
CA ALA A 67 19.11 -6.80 -2.03
C ALA A 67 17.94 -5.82 -2.08
N TYR A 68 17.14 -5.92 -3.15
CA TYR A 68 15.93 -5.13 -3.37
C TYR A 68 14.76 -6.04 -3.74
N ALA A 69 13.57 -5.69 -3.27
CA ALA A 69 12.30 -6.25 -3.73
C ALA A 69 11.56 -5.19 -4.54
N CYS A 70 11.25 -5.51 -5.80
CA CYS A 70 10.50 -4.64 -6.69
C CYS A 70 9.12 -5.21 -6.99
N GLU A 71 8.08 -4.40 -6.94
CA GLU A 71 6.75 -4.71 -7.46
C GLU A 71 6.43 -3.85 -8.68
N PHE A 72 5.68 -4.40 -9.63
CA PHE A 72 5.12 -3.62 -10.72
C PHE A 72 3.84 -2.91 -10.24
N VAL A 73 3.85 -1.58 -10.31
CA VAL A 73 2.65 -0.75 -10.10
C VAL A 73 1.84 -0.64 -11.38
N SER A 74 2.53 -0.64 -12.52
CA SER A 74 1.96 -0.78 -13.86
C SER A 74 2.96 -1.52 -14.75
N VAL A 75 2.57 -1.79 -16.00
CA VAL A 75 3.45 -2.46 -16.99
C VAL A 75 4.77 -1.73 -17.21
N THR A 76 4.78 -0.39 -17.06
CA THR A 76 5.96 0.46 -17.29
C THR A 76 6.53 1.08 -16.02
N LYS A 77 5.89 0.89 -14.86
CA LYS A 77 6.29 1.50 -13.60
C LYS A 77 6.45 0.44 -12.51
N SER A 78 7.64 0.38 -11.94
CA SER A 78 7.98 -0.46 -10.79
C SER A 78 8.25 0.38 -9.55
N ARG A 79 8.03 -0.17 -8.37
CA ARG A 79 8.49 0.37 -7.09
C ARG A 79 9.42 -0.63 -6.42
N CYS A 80 10.57 -0.17 -5.94
CA CYS A 80 11.58 -1.02 -5.35
C CYS A 80 11.93 -0.57 -3.93
N GLY A 81 11.96 -1.53 -3.00
CA GLY A 81 12.40 -1.34 -1.62
C GLY A 81 13.68 -2.14 -1.36
N SER A 82 14.63 -1.55 -0.63
CA SER A 82 15.79 -2.30 -0.13
C SER A 82 15.33 -3.27 0.95
N ILE A 83 15.83 -4.50 0.93
CA ILE A 83 15.47 -5.58 1.87
C ILE A 83 16.69 -6.21 2.56
N ASN A 84 17.78 -5.45 2.63
CA ASN A 84 18.98 -5.80 3.40
C ASN A 84 18.74 -5.56 4.90
#